data_AF-A0A7R9VX72-F1
#
_entry.id   AF-A0A7R9VX72-F1
#
_cell.length_a   1.000
_cell.length_b   1.000
_cell.length_c   1.000
_cell.angle_alpha   90.00
_cell.angle_beta   90.00
_cell.angle_gamma   90.00
#
_symmetry.space_group_name_H-M   'P 1'
#
loop_
_entity.id
_entity.type
_entity.pdbx_description
1 polymer ?
#
loop_
_entity_poly.entity_id
_entity_poly.type
_entity_poly.pdbx_seq_one_letter_code
_entity_poly.pdbx_strand_id
1 'polypeptide(L)'
;TLRLVDLLKEVKFCNRKFDVTEDLVVNCIFKRARNLDDKFNGHLCLIKCYSGQARWDDGLRTGLDLVRKLDAPLASVPSKRAFRLELFKTVMALRKKTDDDLLALPRMTDKRVLKVMKSLLSFSAIGRLLGSRYFALTIFRMVQLSLKHGLTDITAVAFALFAYSLINLGYTEKAYRFGRLALTVLDELDAEKLLPTTYTFVYAFNFHWHDPVQTVIDPLLRCYKVGLEIGDSEYA
;
A
#
# COMPACT_ATOMS: atom_id res chain seq x y z
N THR A 1 -22.33 13.62 -11.30
CA THR A 1 -20.90 13.25 -11.44
C THR A 1 -19.99 14.40 -11.04
N LEU A 2 -20.08 15.60 -11.65
CA LEU A 2 -19.30 16.80 -11.25
C LEU A 2 -19.38 17.14 -9.75
N ARG A 3 -20.58 17.24 -9.18
CA ARG A 3 -20.77 17.53 -7.74
C ARG A 3 -20.11 16.50 -6.80
N LEU A 4 -19.99 15.25 -7.24
CA LEU A 4 -19.38 14.16 -6.46
C LEU A 4 -17.84 14.22 -6.55
N VAL A 5 -17.31 14.69 -7.68
CA VAL A 5 -15.89 14.98 -7.86
C VAL A 5 -15.46 16.18 -7.02
N ASP A 6 -16.29 17.23 -6.93
CA ASP A 6 -16.00 18.39 -6.09
C ASP A 6 -16.05 18.05 -4.60
N LEU A 7 -17.04 17.25 -4.16
CA LEU A 7 -17.07 16.69 -2.80
C LEU A 7 -15.82 15.84 -2.48
N LEU A 8 -15.34 15.04 -3.44
CA LEU A 8 -14.10 14.27 -3.27
C LEU A 8 -12.84 15.16 -3.17
N LYS A 9 -12.85 16.35 -3.78
CA LYS A 9 -11.77 17.34 -3.61
C LYS A 9 -11.84 18.01 -2.24
N GLU A 10 -13.03 18.40 -1.78
CA GLU A 10 -13.25 18.98 -0.44
C GLU A 10 -12.83 18.02 0.67
N VAL A 11 -13.17 16.73 0.51
CA VAL A 11 -12.74 15.63 1.38
C VAL A 11 -11.22 15.51 1.46
N LYS A 12 -10.53 15.60 0.31
CA LYS A 12 -9.06 15.56 0.27
C LYS A 12 -8.42 16.77 0.95
N PHE A 13 -9.13 17.90 1.02
CA PHE A 13 -8.66 19.15 1.63
C PHE A 13 -8.96 19.27 3.13
N CYS A 14 -9.65 18.28 3.72
CA CYS A 14 -9.99 18.31 5.13
C CYS A 14 -8.73 17.99 5.98
N ASN A 15 -7.94 19.04 6.24
CA ASN A 15 -6.84 19.06 7.20
C ASN A 15 -7.31 18.60 8.59
N ARG A 16 -7.18 17.29 8.87
CA ARG A 16 -7.49 16.64 10.16
C ARG A 16 -8.94 16.80 10.68
N LYS A 17 -9.87 17.32 9.88
CA LYS A 17 -11.30 17.41 10.23
C LYS A 17 -12.00 16.09 9.91
N PHE A 18 -11.62 15.05 10.63
CA PHE A 18 -12.04 13.68 10.30
C PHE A 18 -13.55 13.47 10.47
N ASP A 19 -14.19 14.10 11.45
CA ASP A 19 -15.63 13.96 11.70
C ASP A 19 -16.48 14.55 10.56
N VAL A 20 -16.11 15.75 10.09
CA VAL A 20 -16.76 16.42 8.95
C VAL A 20 -16.58 15.60 7.67
N THR A 21 -15.41 14.99 7.52
CA THR A 21 -15.10 14.14 6.36
C THR A 21 -15.91 12.86 6.38
N GLU A 22 -16.01 12.19 7.53
CA GLU A 22 -16.83 10.99 7.71
C GLU A 22 -18.30 11.30 7.41
N ASP A 23 -18.84 12.38 7.98
CA ASP A 23 -20.21 12.81 7.74
C ASP A 23 -20.49 13.06 6.26
N LEU A 24 -19.62 13.79 5.58
CA LEU A 24 -19.78 14.12 4.17
C LEU A 24 -19.65 12.88 3.26
N VAL A 25 -18.75 11.95 3.56
CA VAL A 25 -18.68 10.68 2.81
C VAL A 25 -19.95 9.84 3.03
N VAL A 26 -20.40 9.68 4.27
CA VAL A 26 -21.56 8.84 4.59
C VAL A 26 -22.86 9.47 4.07
N ASN A 27 -23.08 10.76 4.36
CA ASN A 27 -24.35 11.43 4.06
C ASN A 27 -24.46 11.98 2.64
N CYS A 28 -23.35 12.34 1.99
CA CYS A 28 -23.40 12.88 0.63
C CYS A 28 -22.97 11.86 -0.44
N ILE A 29 -21.87 11.13 -0.22
CA ILE A 29 -21.36 10.19 -1.23
C ILE A 29 -22.13 8.88 -1.19
N PHE A 30 -22.20 8.20 -0.04
CA PHE A 30 -22.80 6.86 0.03
C PHE A 30 -24.31 6.83 -0.19
N LYS A 31 -25.03 7.89 0.20
CA LYS A 31 -26.48 8.04 -0.07
C LYS A 31 -26.80 8.31 -1.54
N ARG A 32 -25.91 8.97 -2.30
CA ARG A 32 -26.19 9.40 -3.69
C ARG A 32 -25.56 8.50 -4.75
N ALA A 33 -24.41 7.90 -4.45
CA ALA A 33 -23.70 7.01 -5.37
C ALA A 33 -24.45 5.68 -5.51
N ARG A 34 -24.59 5.19 -6.76
CA ARG A 34 -25.36 3.98 -7.08
C ARG A 34 -24.50 2.73 -7.23
N ASN A 35 -23.22 2.89 -7.56
CA ASN A 35 -22.31 1.78 -7.81
C ASN A 35 -21.08 1.86 -6.88
N LEU A 36 -20.33 0.76 -6.82
CA LEU A 36 -19.10 0.67 -6.01
C LEU A 36 -18.02 1.65 -6.50
N ASP A 37 -17.97 1.91 -7.80
CA ASP A 37 -16.94 2.74 -8.43
C ASP A 37 -17.03 4.20 -7.96
N ASP A 38 -18.24 4.73 -7.85
CA ASP A 38 -18.53 6.05 -7.32
C ASP A 38 -18.25 6.13 -5.82
N LYS A 39 -18.42 5.01 -5.09
CA LYS A 39 -18.18 4.92 -3.63
C LYS A 39 -16.74 4.60 -3.29
N PHE A 40 -15.94 4.11 -4.23
CA PHE A 40 -14.60 3.57 -3.99
C PHE A 40 -13.68 4.60 -3.31
N ASN A 41 -13.62 5.81 -3.87
CA ASN A 41 -12.80 6.88 -3.28
C ASN A 41 -13.33 7.35 -1.92
N GLY A 42 -14.64 7.25 -1.69
CA GLY A 42 -15.25 7.50 -0.38
C GLY A 42 -14.78 6.48 0.66
N HIS A 43 -14.77 5.19 0.32
CA HIS A 43 -14.23 4.15 1.19
C HIS A 43 -12.74 4.37 1.51
N LEU A 44 -11.91 4.67 0.50
CA LEU A 44 -10.49 4.97 0.72
C LEU A 44 -10.30 6.17 1.65
N CYS A 45 -11.15 7.19 1.52
CA CYS A 45 -11.12 8.32 2.43
C CYS A 45 -11.49 7.93 3.86
N LEU A 46 -12.58 7.17 4.06
CA LEU A 46 -12.97 6.72 5.40
C LEU A 46 -11.85 5.91 6.08
N ILE A 47 -11.17 5.03 5.34
CA ILE A 47 -10.02 4.29 5.87
C ILE A 47 -8.95 5.25 6.41
N LYS A 48 -8.63 6.32 5.67
CA LYS A 48 -7.69 7.35 6.13
C LYS A 48 -8.22 8.15 7.32
N CYS A 49 -9.51 8.48 7.35
CA CYS A 49 -10.13 9.17 8.49
C CYS A 49 -10.06 8.33 9.76
N TYR A 50 -10.44 7.06 9.68
CA TYR A 50 -10.34 6.12 10.80
C TYR A 50 -8.90 5.92 11.25
N SER A 51 -7.96 5.86 10.32
CA SER A 51 -6.53 5.86 10.61
C SER A 51 -6.12 7.11 11.40
N GLY A 52 -6.50 8.31 10.95
CA GLY A 52 -6.18 9.56 11.63
C GLY A 52 -6.80 9.72 13.02
N GLN A 53 -7.96 9.11 13.27
CA GLN A 53 -8.66 9.09 14.56
C GLN A 53 -8.24 7.94 15.49
N ALA A 54 -7.23 7.14 15.10
CA ALA A 54 -6.85 5.91 15.81
C ALA A 54 -7.97 4.86 15.96
N ARG A 55 -9.01 4.93 15.12
CA ARG A 55 -10.09 3.94 15.01
C ARG A 55 -9.68 2.80 14.07
N TRP A 56 -8.59 2.13 14.42
CA TRP A 56 -7.91 1.16 13.56
C TRP A 56 -8.83 -0.02 13.14
N ASP A 57 -9.66 -0.51 14.06
CA ASP A 57 -10.61 -1.59 13.79
C ASP A 57 -11.65 -1.22 12.72
N ASP A 58 -12.18 0.01 12.76
CA ASP A 58 -13.15 0.51 11.79
C ASP A 58 -12.53 0.65 10.40
N GLY A 59 -11.31 1.18 10.34
CA GLY A 59 -10.52 1.26 9.11
C GLY A 59 -10.22 -0.12 8.52
N LEU A 60 -9.83 -1.07 9.36
CA LEU A 60 -9.57 -2.45 8.96
C LEU A 60 -10.82 -3.14 8.41
N ARG A 61 -11.96 -3.05 9.12
CA ARG A 61 -13.24 -3.62 8.67
C ARG A 61 -13.68 -3.02 7.33
N THR A 62 -13.53 -1.70 7.18
CA THR A 62 -13.87 -0.99 5.94
C THR A 62 -13.00 -1.47 4.77
N GLY A 63 -11.69 -1.62 4.99
CA GLY A 63 -10.76 -2.11 3.98
C GLY A 63 -11.03 -3.56 3.55
N LEU A 64 -11.31 -4.44 4.52
CA LEU A 64 -11.66 -5.84 4.30
C LEU A 64 -12.96 -5.99 3.51
N ASP A 65 -13.99 -5.22 3.86
CA ASP A 65 -15.25 -5.20 3.14
C ASP A 65 -15.06 -4.70 1.70
N LEU A 66 -14.21 -3.71 1.50
CA LEU A 66 -13.90 -3.17 0.17
C LEU A 66 -13.25 -4.21 -0.74
N VAL A 67 -12.23 -4.94 -0.28
CA VAL A 67 -11.59 -5.99 -1.09
C VAL A 67 -12.50 -7.19 -1.31
N ARG A 68 -13.40 -7.50 -0.36
CA ARG A 68 -14.44 -8.52 -0.53
C ARG A 68 -15.41 -8.14 -1.65
N LYS A 69 -15.86 -6.88 -1.70
CA LYS A 69 -16.73 -6.34 -2.77
C LYS A 69 -16.05 -6.28 -4.15
N LEU A 70 -14.72 -6.38 -4.19
CA LEU A 70 -13.91 -6.43 -5.41
C LEU A 70 -13.51 -7.87 -5.81
N ASP A 71 -14.14 -8.89 -5.22
CA ASP A 71 -13.86 -10.31 -5.43
C ASP A 71 -12.41 -10.71 -5.09
N ALA A 72 -11.83 -10.06 -4.08
CA ALA A 72 -10.50 -10.35 -3.57
C ALA A 72 -10.50 -10.46 -2.03
N PRO A 73 -11.33 -11.35 -1.44
CA PRO A 73 -11.46 -11.45 0.01
C PRO A 73 -10.12 -11.74 0.68
N LEU A 74 -9.90 -11.12 1.83
CA LEU A 74 -8.73 -11.32 2.69
C LEU A 74 -9.21 -11.63 4.11
N ALA A 75 -8.50 -12.52 4.80
CA ALA A 75 -8.88 -12.90 6.17
C ALA A 75 -8.55 -11.77 7.16
N SER A 76 -9.50 -11.40 8.02
CA SER A 76 -9.33 -10.39 9.07
C SER A 76 -8.33 -10.80 10.15
N VAL A 77 -8.35 -12.08 10.53
CA VAL A 77 -7.42 -12.67 11.50
C VAL A 77 -6.80 -13.92 10.88
N PRO A 78 -5.64 -13.78 10.23
CA PRO A 78 -5.04 -14.91 9.55
C PRO A 78 -4.41 -15.91 10.53
N SER A 79 -4.73 -17.19 10.35
CA SER A 79 -4.10 -18.28 11.10
C SER A 79 -2.61 -18.38 10.76
N LYS A 80 -1.80 -18.99 11.65
CA LYS A 80 -0.35 -19.17 11.39
C LYS A 80 -0.12 -20.03 10.13
N ARG A 81 -1.04 -20.97 9.88
CA ARG A 81 -1.04 -21.83 8.70
C ARG A 81 -1.32 -21.03 7.43
N ALA A 82 -2.35 -20.18 7.43
CA ALA A 82 -2.68 -19.31 6.30
C ALA A 82 -1.52 -18.37 5.96
N PHE A 83 -0.91 -17.75 6.98
CA PHE A 83 0.29 -16.92 6.80
C PHE A 83 1.43 -17.68 6.10
N ARG A 84 1.81 -18.86 6.62
CA ARG A 84 2.89 -19.67 6.03
C ARG A 84 2.58 -20.11 4.61
N LEU A 85 1.33 -20.45 4.33
CA LEU A 85 0.88 -20.84 3.00
C LEU A 85 1.04 -19.68 2.00
N GLU A 86 0.60 -18.48 2.36
CA GLU A 86 0.71 -17.31 1.48
C GLU A 86 2.16 -16.86 1.30
N LEU A 87 2.99 -16.93 2.34
CA LEU A 87 4.43 -16.72 2.22
C LEU A 87 5.05 -17.73 1.24
N PHE A 88 4.74 -19.02 1.41
CA PHE A 88 5.26 -20.07 0.54
C PHE A 88 4.86 -19.87 -0.92
N LYS A 89 3.58 -19.56 -1.19
CA LYS A 89 3.09 -19.24 -2.55
C LYS A 89 3.86 -18.07 -3.16
N THR A 90 4.06 -17.00 -2.40
CA THR A 90 4.76 -15.80 -2.86
C THR A 90 6.22 -16.09 -3.17
N VAL A 91 6.92 -16.78 -2.27
CA VAL A 91 8.33 -17.18 -2.48
C VAL A 91 8.47 -18.11 -3.68
N MET A 92 7.57 -19.08 -3.84
CA MET A 92 7.59 -20.00 -4.97
C MET A 92 7.32 -19.30 -6.31
N ALA A 93 6.42 -18.33 -6.34
CA ALA A 93 6.15 -17.52 -7.52
C ALA A 93 7.37 -16.66 -7.93
N LEU A 94 8.19 -16.24 -6.96
CA LEU A 94 9.40 -15.43 -7.20
C LEU A 94 10.66 -16.27 -7.44
N ARG A 95 10.67 -17.56 -7.09
CA ARG A 95 11.89 -18.40 -7.00
C ARG A 95 12.72 -18.44 -8.29
N LYS A 96 12.07 -18.35 -9.45
CA LYS A 96 12.71 -18.45 -10.77
C LYS A 96 12.70 -17.14 -11.56
N LYS A 97 12.43 -16.02 -10.90
CA LYS A 97 12.35 -14.70 -11.54
C LYS A 97 13.61 -13.89 -11.24
N THR A 98 14.32 -13.49 -12.29
CA THR A 98 15.40 -12.49 -12.21
C THR A 98 14.80 -11.10 -11.98
N ASP A 99 15.65 -10.09 -11.71
CA ASP A 99 15.16 -8.71 -11.61
C ASP A 99 14.65 -8.23 -12.98
N ASP A 100 15.36 -8.56 -14.06
CA ASP A 100 14.95 -8.27 -15.43
C ASP A 100 13.59 -8.91 -15.77
N ASP A 101 13.34 -10.15 -15.36
CA ASP A 101 12.05 -10.81 -15.57
C ASP A 101 10.90 -10.07 -14.86
N LEU A 102 11.18 -9.45 -13.71
CA LEU A 102 10.19 -8.74 -12.90
C LEU A 102 9.94 -7.34 -13.45
N LEU A 103 10.98 -6.65 -13.91
CA LEU A 103 10.88 -5.33 -14.54
C LEU A 103 10.24 -5.42 -15.94
N ALA A 104 10.46 -6.52 -16.66
CA ALA A 104 9.82 -6.78 -17.95
C ALA A 104 8.33 -7.15 -17.88
N LEU A 105 7.74 -7.24 -16.67
CA LEU A 105 6.31 -7.50 -16.53
C LEU A 105 5.49 -6.36 -17.16
N PRO A 106 4.38 -6.67 -17.86
CA PRO A 106 3.56 -5.64 -18.50
C PRO A 106 2.94 -4.69 -17.48
N ARG A 107 2.43 -3.55 -17.93
CA ARG A 107 1.64 -2.65 -17.06
C ARG A 107 0.31 -3.30 -16.67
N MET A 108 -0.08 -3.12 -15.41
CA MET A 108 -1.37 -3.57 -14.91
C MET A 108 -2.50 -2.71 -15.49
N THR A 109 -3.40 -3.33 -16.26
CA THR A 109 -4.51 -2.64 -16.95
C THR A 109 -5.90 -2.99 -16.40
N ASP A 110 -6.05 -4.10 -15.69
CA ASP A 110 -7.33 -4.50 -15.08
C ASP A 110 -7.75 -3.51 -13.98
N LYS A 111 -8.80 -2.74 -14.27
CA LYS A 111 -9.33 -1.69 -13.38
C LYS A 111 -9.77 -2.23 -12.02
N ARG A 112 -10.29 -3.46 -11.95
CA ARG A 112 -10.70 -4.08 -10.68
C ARG A 112 -9.46 -4.44 -9.87
N VAL A 113 -8.44 -5.03 -10.49
CA VAL A 113 -7.19 -5.37 -9.80
C VAL A 113 -6.45 -4.12 -9.32
N LEU A 114 -6.43 -3.04 -10.11
CA LEU A 114 -5.90 -1.74 -9.69
C LEU A 114 -6.62 -1.19 -8.44
N LYS A 115 -7.94 -1.34 -8.36
CA LYS A 115 -8.71 -0.97 -7.15
C LYS A 115 -8.37 -1.87 -5.96
N VAL A 116 -8.15 -3.16 -6.18
CA VAL A 116 -7.70 -4.09 -5.12
C VAL A 116 -6.33 -3.67 -4.60
N MET A 117 -5.37 -3.37 -5.48
CA MET A 117 -4.04 -2.88 -5.10
C MET A 117 -4.13 -1.61 -4.24
N LYS A 118 -4.92 -0.61 -4.68
CA LYS A 118 -5.17 0.63 -3.93
C LYS A 118 -5.80 0.39 -2.57
N SER A 119 -6.75 -0.54 -2.50
CA SER A 119 -7.41 -0.91 -1.25
C SER A 119 -6.40 -1.53 -0.30
N LEU A 120 -5.65 -2.55 -0.74
CA LEU A 120 -4.64 -3.24 0.07
C LEU A 120 -3.62 -2.28 0.66
N LEU A 121 -3.10 -1.35 -0.16
CA LEU A 121 -2.18 -0.32 0.31
C LEU A 121 -2.82 0.62 1.34
N SER A 122 -4.08 1.02 1.13
CA SER A 122 -4.73 2.01 2.01
C SER A 122 -4.91 1.55 3.46
N PHE A 123 -5.06 0.25 3.70
CA PHE A 123 -5.25 -0.30 5.04
C PHE A 123 -4.06 -1.15 5.52
N SER A 124 -2.99 -1.30 4.72
CA SER A 124 -1.79 -2.02 5.16
C SER A 124 -1.11 -1.29 6.33
N ALA A 125 -1.08 0.04 6.31
CA ALA A 125 -0.57 0.86 7.42
C ALA A 125 -1.30 0.58 8.74
N ILE A 126 -2.63 0.45 8.70
CA ILE A 126 -3.46 0.09 9.86
C ILE A 126 -3.09 -1.32 10.36
N GLY A 127 -2.91 -2.27 9.43
CA GLY A 127 -2.48 -3.63 9.75
C GLY A 127 -1.13 -3.71 10.48
N ARG A 128 -0.20 -2.80 10.15
CA ARG A 128 1.11 -2.66 10.80
C ARG A 128 0.97 -2.18 12.24
N LEU A 129 0.16 -1.15 12.49
CA LEU A 129 -0.08 -0.61 13.83
C LEU A 129 -0.74 -1.63 14.76
N LEU A 130 -1.60 -2.49 14.22
CA LEU A 130 -2.23 -3.59 14.96
C LEU A 130 -1.31 -4.82 15.15
N GLY A 131 -0.03 -4.74 14.76
CA GLY A 131 0.96 -5.81 14.99
C GLY A 131 0.63 -7.14 14.31
N SER A 132 -0.13 -7.12 13.22
CA SER A 132 -0.84 -8.30 12.76
C SER A 132 -0.15 -9.01 11.59
N ARG A 133 -0.20 -10.35 11.60
CA ARG A 133 0.04 -11.22 10.42
C ARG A 133 -0.76 -10.79 9.18
N TYR A 134 -1.83 -10.03 9.41
CA TYR A 134 -2.58 -9.34 8.38
C TYR A 134 -1.72 -8.45 7.48
N PHE A 135 -0.84 -7.64 8.07
CA PHE A 135 0.04 -6.73 7.32
C PHE A 135 0.83 -7.50 6.26
N ALA A 136 1.53 -8.55 6.66
CA ALA A 136 2.28 -9.40 5.74
C ALA A 136 1.40 -10.06 4.67
N LEU A 137 0.17 -10.47 5.00
CA LEU A 137 -0.75 -11.00 3.98
C LEU A 137 -1.13 -9.96 2.92
N THR A 138 -1.34 -8.70 3.31
CA THR A 138 -1.60 -7.63 2.32
C THR A 138 -0.42 -7.48 1.36
N ILE A 139 0.80 -7.55 1.89
CA ILE A 139 2.04 -7.44 1.13
C ILE A 139 2.16 -8.60 0.14
N PHE A 140 2.03 -9.84 0.63
CA PHE A 140 2.08 -11.04 -0.20
C PHE A 140 1.03 -10.98 -1.31
N ARG A 141 -0.18 -10.52 -1.00
CA ARG A 141 -1.25 -10.36 -1.98
C ARG A 141 -0.89 -9.33 -3.05
N MET A 142 -0.35 -8.17 -2.68
CA MET A 142 0.07 -7.14 -3.64
C MET A 142 1.19 -7.64 -4.57
N VAL A 143 2.17 -8.38 -4.03
CA VAL A 143 3.23 -9.00 -4.82
C VAL A 143 2.64 -10.03 -5.80
N GLN A 144 1.81 -10.95 -5.31
CA GLN A 144 1.18 -11.97 -6.16
C GLN A 144 0.31 -11.35 -7.28
N LEU A 145 -0.42 -10.28 -6.98
CA LEU A 145 -1.21 -9.57 -7.98
C LEU A 145 -0.32 -8.88 -9.02
N SER A 146 0.81 -8.31 -8.59
CA SER A 146 1.79 -7.70 -9.51
C SER A 146 2.40 -8.74 -10.45
N LEU A 147 2.75 -9.92 -9.93
CA LEU A 147 3.29 -11.02 -10.75
C LEU A 147 2.27 -11.57 -11.75
N LYS A 148 0.98 -11.57 -11.39
CA LYS A 148 -0.08 -12.15 -12.22
C LYS A 148 -0.66 -11.17 -13.23
N HIS A 149 -0.79 -9.90 -12.86
CA HIS A 149 -1.53 -8.90 -13.63
C HIS A 149 -0.65 -7.75 -14.15
N GLY A 150 0.65 -7.75 -13.85
CA GLY A 150 1.58 -6.73 -14.29
C GLY A 150 1.89 -5.67 -13.21
N LEU A 151 2.78 -4.75 -13.54
CA LEU A 151 3.27 -3.71 -12.64
C LEU A 151 2.33 -2.50 -12.59
N THR A 152 2.14 -1.96 -11.39
CA THR A 152 1.55 -0.64 -11.14
C THR A 152 2.49 0.17 -10.26
N ASP A 153 2.28 1.48 -10.15
CA ASP A 153 2.94 2.35 -9.17
C ASP A 153 3.05 1.71 -7.75
N ILE A 154 1.96 1.10 -7.27
CA ILE A 154 1.89 0.41 -5.97
C ILE A 154 2.83 -0.80 -5.90
N THR A 155 3.28 -1.36 -7.02
CA THR A 155 4.23 -2.47 -7.02
C THR A 155 5.57 -2.07 -6.41
N ALA A 156 6.02 -0.81 -6.57
CA ALA A 156 7.22 -0.30 -5.89
C ALA A 156 7.08 -0.45 -4.37
N VAL A 157 5.97 0.04 -3.82
CA VAL A 157 5.66 -0.09 -2.39
C VAL A 157 5.53 -1.56 -1.97
N ALA A 158 4.88 -2.39 -2.79
CA ALA A 158 4.74 -3.82 -2.51
C ALA A 158 6.09 -4.53 -2.39
N PHE A 159 7.05 -4.23 -3.26
CA PHE A 159 8.41 -4.78 -3.18
C PHE A 159 9.19 -4.22 -1.98
N ALA A 160 9.07 -2.94 -1.66
CA ALA A 160 9.69 -2.36 -0.47
C ALA A 160 9.17 -3.00 0.83
N LEU A 161 7.85 -3.19 0.93
CA LEU A 161 7.21 -3.86 2.06
C LEU A 161 7.53 -5.35 2.12
N PHE A 162 7.70 -6.00 0.96
CA PHE A 162 8.14 -7.39 0.90
C PHE A 162 9.59 -7.54 1.38
N ALA A 163 10.48 -6.61 0.99
CA ALA A 163 11.83 -6.53 1.53
C ALA A 163 11.81 -6.40 3.06
N TYR A 164 11.00 -5.49 3.61
CA TYR A 164 10.81 -5.37 5.06
C TYR A 164 10.36 -6.69 5.71
N SER A 165 9.41 -7.40 5.09
CA SER A 165 8.96 -8.70 5.58
C SER A 165 10.08 -9.76 5.57
N LEU A 166 10.97 -9.73 4.58
CA LEU A 166 12.12 -10.64 4.48
C LEU A 166 13.17 -10.38 5.57
N ILE A 167 13.40 -9.12 5.96
CA ILE A 167 14.31 -8.76 7.07
C ILE A 167 13.81 -9.37 8.38
N ASN A 168 12.51 -9.22 8.67
CA ASN A 168 11.88 -9.83 9.85
C ASN A 168 11.96 -11.36 9.87
N LEU A 169 12.22 -11.99 8.72
CA LEU A 169 12.43 -13.44 8.58
C LEU A 169 13.93 -13.82 8.51
N GLY A 170 14.85 -12.86 8.64
CA GLY A 170 16.31 -13.08 8.61
C GLY A 170 16.93 -13.17 7.22
N TYR A 171 16.20 -12.83 6.14
CA TYR A 171 16.69 -12.90 4.76
C TYR A 171 17.17 -11.54 4.25
N THR A 172 18.19 -10.97 4.89
CA THR A 172 18.70 -9.61 4.61
C THR A 172 19.20 -9.41 3.18
N GLU A 173 19.91 -10.38 2.58
CA GLU A 173 20.38 -10.31 1.18
C GLU A 173 19.23 -10.20 0.17
N LYS A 174 18.19 -11.02 0.38
CA LYS A 174 16.99 -10.97 -0.47
C LYS A 174 16.22 -9.68 -0.25
N ALA A 175 16.17 -9.20 0.98
CA ALA A 175 15.56 -7.91 1.28
C ALA A 175 16.27 -6.78 0.54
N TYR A 176 17.60 -6.76 0.54
CA TYR A 176 18.39 -5.76 -0.17
C TYR A 176 18.07 -5.75 -1.68
N ARG A 177 18.06 -6.93 -2.31
CA ARG A 177 17.63 -7.12 -3.71
C ARG A 177 16.24 -6.52 -3.97
N PHE A 178 15.23 -6.89 -3.18
CA PHE A 178 13.86 -6.37 -3.37
C PHE A 178 13.73 -4.87 -3.05
N GLY A 179 14.59 -4.33 -2.18
CA GLY A 179 14.67 -2.89 -1.95
C GLY A 179 15.17 -2.14 -3.18
N ARG A 180 16.22 -2.63 -3.86
CA ARG A 180 16.68 -2.06 -5.13
C ARG A 180 15.63 -2.19 -6.24
N LEU A 181 14.96 -3.33 -6.32
CA LEU A 181 13.89 -3.55 -7.28
C LEU A 181 12.73 -2.57 -7.04
N ALA A 182 12.38 -2.31 -5.78
CA ALA A 182 11.36 -1.32 -5.42
C ALA A 182 11.71 0.09 -5.90
N LEU A 183 12.97 0.52 -5.73
CA LEU A 183 13.44 1.82 -6.22
C LEU A 183 13.42 1.89 -7.74
N THR A 184 13.87 0.83 -8.42
CA THR A 184 13.86 0.77 -9.89
C THR A 184 12.44 0.89 -10.44
N VAL A 185 11.49 0.15 -9.86
CA VAL A 185 10.06 0.22 -10.24
C VAL A 185 9.46 1.59 -9.92
N LEU A 186 9.88 2.24 -8.84
CA LEU A 186 9.42 3.58 -8.48
C LEU A 186 9.81 4.60 -9.56
N ASP A 187 11.06 4.53 -10.01
CA ASP A 187 11.64 5.44 -11.00
C ASP A 187 11.08 5.17 -12.41
N GLU A 188 11.04 3.92 -12.87
CA GLU A 188 10.52 3.55 -14.20
C GLU A 188 9.04 3.89 -14.41
N LEU A 189 8.26 3.89 -13.32
CA LEU A 189 6.82 4.12 -13.37
C LEU A 189 6.42 5.54 -13.00
N ASP A 190 7.39 6.43 -12.77
CA ASP A 190 7.19 7.83 -12.38
C ASP A 190 6.23 7.97 -11.19
N ALA A 191 6.43 7.11 -10.18
CA ALA A 191 5.52 6.94 -9.06
C ALA A 191 5.87 7.86 -7.87
N GLU A 192 6.18 9.13 -8.13
CA GLU A 192 6.71 10.08 -7.15
C GLU A 192 5.82 10.24 -5.89
N LYS A 193 4.50 10.11 -6.04
CA LYS A 193 3.54 10.14 -4.91
C LYS A 193 3.71 9.00 -3.91
N LEU A 194 4.38 7.92 -4.30
CA LEU A 194 4.67 6.77 -3.45
C LEU A 194 6.13 6.74 -2.99
N LEU A 195 6.91 7.76 -3.35
CA LEU A 195 8.30 7.88 -2.95
C LEU A 195 8.46 7.88 -1.44
N PRO A 196 7.71 8.66 -0.64
CA PRO A 196 7.95 8.71 0.80
C PRO A 196 7.79 7.34 1.47
N THR A 197 6.71 6.62 1.15
CA THR A 197 6.49 5.26 1.66
C THR A 197 7.59 4.29 1.18
N THR A 198 7.91 4.30 -0.12
CA THR A 198 8.91 3.38 -0.69
C THR A 198 10.29 3.62 -0.07
N TYR A 199 10.72 4.88 -0.01
CA TYR A 199 12.02 5.27 0.53
C TYR A 199 12.11 4.95 2.02
N THR A 200 11.06 5.17 2.80
CA THR A 200 11.06 4.79 4.22
C THR A 200 11.35 3.30 4.39
N PHE A 201 10.66 2.42 3.67
CA PHE A 201 10.85 0.97 3.81
C PHE A 201 12.17 0.47 3.22
N VAL A 202 12.72 1.15 2.22
CA VAL A 202 14.01 0.78 1.62
C VAL A 202 15.18 1.34 2.43
N TYR A 203 15.23 2.64 2.67
CA TYR A 203 16.38 3.29 3.27
C TYR A 203 16.39 3.19 4.80
N ALA A 204 15.25 3.44 5.47
CA ALA A 204 15.21 3.42 6.93
C ALA A 204 15.22 1.99 7.49
N PHE A 205 14.58 1.03 6.82
CA PHE A 205 14.40 -0.31 7.35
C PHE A 205 15.28 -1.40 6.73
N ASN A 206 15.85 -1.19 5.54
CA ASN A 206 16.51 -2.24 4.77
C ASN A 206 17.99 -1.98 4.45
N PHE A 207 18.32 -0.87 3.81
CA PHE A 207 19.68 -0.66 3.28
C PHE A 207 20.75 -0.52 4.36
N HIS A 208 20.42 -0.03 5.56
CA HIS A 208 21.38 0.07 6.67
C HIS A 208 21.94 -1.28 7.17
N TRP A 209 21.34 -2.41 6.77
CA TRP A 209 21.89 -3.74 7.05
C TRP A 209 23.11 -4.10 6.18
N HIS A 210 23.32 -3.38 5.08
CA HIS A 210 24.36 -3.66 4.08
C HIS A 210 25.22 -2.44 3.77
N ASP A 211 24.59 -1.28 3.69
CA ASP A 211 25.24 -0.02 3.32
C ASP A 211 25.55 0.82 4.58
N PRO A 212 26.62 1.63 4.56
CA PRO A 212 26.90 2.57 5.63
C PRO A 212 25.72 3.52 5.86
N VAL A 213 25.36 3.78 7.12
CA VAL A 213 24.18 4.61 7.48
C VAL A 213 24.21 6.00 6.83
N GLN A 214 25.39 6.55 6.57
CA GLN A 214 25.55 7.84 5.89
C GLN A 214 24.94 7.85 4.49
N THR A 215 24.96 6.71 3.79
CA THR A 215 24.41 6.58 2.42
C THR A 215 22.89 6.67 2.38
N VAL A 216 22.21 6.47 3.50
CA VAL A 216 20.74 6.52 3.57
C VAL A 216 20.20 7.90 3.99
N ILE A 217 21.06 8.81 4.46
CA ILE A 217 20.64 10.12 5.00
C ILE A 217 20.02 11.00 3.91
N ASP A 218 20.71 11.21 2.79
CA ASP A 218 20.21 12.09 1.71
C ASP A 218 18.91 11.57 1.08
N PRO A 219 18.75 10.26 0.79
CA PRO A 219 17.46 9.71 0.39
C PRO A 219 16.35 9.95 1.41
N LEU A 220 16.62 9.78 2.71
CA LEU A 220 15.62 10.03 3.75
C LEU A 220 15.26 11.52 3.89
N LEU A 221 16.20 12.44 3.67
CA LEU A 221 15.91 13.87 3.60
C LEU A 221 15.03 14.21 2.37
N ARG A 222 15.25 13.54 1.24
CA ARG A 222 14.36 13.66 0.07
C ARG A 222 12.96 13.13 0.38
N CYS A 223 12.87 11.97 1.03
CA CYS A 223 11.61 11.39 1.51
C CYS A 223 10.81 12.40 2.35
N TYR A 224 11.46 13.04 3.33
CA TYR A 224 10.86 14.07 4.17
C TYR A 224 10.30 15.25 3.35
N LYS A 225 11.12 15.83 2.45
CA LYS A 225 10.72 16.98 1.63
C LYS A 225 9.52 16.65 0.74
N VAL A 226 9.60 15.55 -0.02
CA VAL A 226 8.52 15.12 -0.92
C VAL A 226 7.25 14.80 -0.12
N GLY A 227 7.40 14.14 1.04
CA GLY A 227 6.29 13.86 1.94
C GLY A 227 5.54 15.13 2.37
N LEU A 228 6.26 16.19 2.75
CA LEU A 228 5.66 17.48 3.07
C LEU A 228 4.94 18.12 1.87
N GLU A 229 5.54 18.09 0.69
CA GLU A 229 4.97 18.67 -0.53
C GLU A 229 3.65 18.00 -0.95
N ILE A 230 3.54 16.69 -0.78
CA ILE A 230 2.33 15.93 -1.12
C ILE A 230 1.33 15.80 0.05
N GLY A 231 1.67 16.36 1.22
CA GLY A 231 0.84 16.27 2.43
C GLY A 231 0.77 14.88 3.06
N ASP A 232 1.78 14.04 2.84
CA ASP A 232 1.89 12.72 3.47
C ASP A 232 2.52 12.84 4.86
N SER A 233 1.68 13.05 5.87
CA SER A 233 2.15 13.15 7.26
C SER A 233 2.57 11.81 7.89
N GLU A 234 2.39 10.67 7.23
CA GLU A 234 2.80 9.37 7.77
C GLU A 234 4.31 9.13 7.57
N TYR A 235 4.86 9.65 6.48
CA TYR A 235 6.26 9.42 6.06
C TYR A 235 7.07 10.72 5.88
N ALA A 236 6.48 11.88 6.20
CA ALA A 236 7.14 13.17 6.32
C ALA A 236 7.49 13.52 7.78
#